data_AF-A0A6S6TYB0-F1
#
_entry.id   AF-A0A6S6TYB0-F1
#
_cell.length_a   1.000
_cell.length_b   1.000
_cell.length_c   1.000
_cell.angle_alpha   90.00
_cell.angle_beta   90.00
_cell.angle_gamma   90.00
#
_symmetry.space_group_name_H-M   'P 1'
#
loop_
_entity.id
_entity.type
_entity.pdbx_description
1 polymer ?
#
loop_
_entity_poly.entity_id
_entity_poly.type
_entity_poly.pdbx_seq_one_letter_code
_entity_poly.pdbx_strand_id
1 'polypeptide(L)'
;MTKKIINMEQTQNLFQEFDAVTTKDWVDAIEKFLKGKPVDSLNWEIEEGLIMSPLHRKETTTSQYIGSPNLSGNNNWSICEAFIINKAEDCTKTNAQILEALSKGSNALILNFNYFPKVVDLEILLQNVLLDLVQIHFQGTALATNPKAFLQTIAQLSNVQTLNGSCDLGNITASALVDHFDFCLTNLPTFRCLNISIADSLTTSLSAAIFKASQWIDVLTEQGRSIEQITNFLRFEFNVGEHYFVELAAIRAFKRLWFALLEAYNVPSVVLPFFHATTLSDQHENQYWNMITATTQAMAAAIGGVDCIYIRPCNTLNQADSFTRRIARNVQHVLQSESYLNRVIDPASGAYYIENLTLALSKKAWQQFCNL
;
A
#
# COMPACT_ATOMS: atom_id res chain seq x y z
N MET A 1 13.65 13.66 -42.15
CA MET A 1 14.62 13.66 -41.02
C MET A 1 15.03 12.22 -40.77
N THR A 2 16.24 11.89 -41.20
CA THR A 2 16.83 10.54 -41.09
C THR A 2 17.14 10.26 -39.63
N LYS A 3 16.49 9.26 -39.03
CA LYS A 3 16.85 8.76 -37.69
C LYS A 3 18.31 8.30 -37.74
N LYS A 4 19.19 9.02 -37.05
CA LYS A 4 20.53 8.52 -36.71
C LYS A 4 20.32 7.27 -35.87
N ILE A 5 20.54 6.10 -36.47
CA ILE A 5 20.73 4.84 -35.75
C ILE A 5 22.00 5.05 -34.92
N ILE A 6 21.85 5.11 -33.60
CA ILE A 6 22.98 5.17 -32.69
C ILE A 6 23.66 3.81 -32.79
N ASN A 7 24.90 3.79 -33.26
CA ASN A 7 25.71 2.60 -33.38
C ASN A 7 25.97 2.04 -31.97
N MET A 8 25.43 0.86 -31.66
CA MET A 8 25.47 0.22 -30.33
C MET A 8 26.83 -0.42 -29.99
N GLU A 9 27.89 -0.15 -30.75
CA GLU A 9 29.15 -0.92 -30.69
C GLU A 9 30.23 -0.40 -29.73
N GLN A 10 30.01 0.64 -28.95
CA GLN A 10 30.95 1.02 -27.89
C GLN A 10 30.20 1.54 -26.65
N THR A 11 29.73 0.62 -25.80
CA THR A 11 29.56 0.96 -24.39
C THR A 11 30.95 1.24 -23.82
N GLN A 12 31.37 2.52 -23.84
CA GLN A 12 32.55 2.95 -23.11
C GLN A 12 32.36 2.57 -21.63
N ASN A 13 33.10 1.56 -21.17
CA ASN A 13 33.16 1.26 -19.77
C ASN A 13 34.03 2.33 -19.11
N LEU A 14 33.35 3.28 -18.44
CA LEU A 14 33.94 4.44 -17.77
C LEU A 14 34.99 4.07 -16.69
N PHE A 15 35.07 2.80 -16.30
CA PHE A 15 35.98 2.30 -15.27
C PHE A 15 37.15 1.48 -15.84
N GLN A 16 37.35 1.40 -17.15
CA GLN A 16 38.46 0.65 -17.76
C GLN A 16 39.86 1.13 -17.33
N GLU A 17 39.97 2.40 -16.94
CA GLU A 17 41.24 3.01 -16.51
C GLU A 17 41.57 2.72 -15.04
N PHE A 18 40.68 2.05 -14.30
CA PHE A 18 40.84 1.75 -12.88
C PHE A 18 40.83 0.26 -12.62
N ASP A 19 41.65 -0.19 -11.67
CA ASP A 19 41.57 -1.56 -11.17
C ASP A 19 40.22 -1.81 -10.48
N ALA A 20 39.70 -3.02 -10.64
CA ALA A 20 38.46 -3.41 -10.00
C ALA A 20 38.64 -3.42 -8.46
N VAL A 21 37.82 -2.63 -7.77
CA VAL A 21 37.87 -2.53 -6.30
C VAL A 21 37.01 -3.63 -5.67
N THR A 22 37.64 -4.49 -4.88
CA THR A 22 36.97 -5.62 -4.22
C THR A 22 36.16 -5.16 -3.01
N THR A 23 35.26 -6.01 -2.51
CA THR A 23 34.57 -5.77 -1.24
C THR A 23 35.55 -5.60 -0.09
N LYS A 24 36.65 -6.36 -0.08
CA LYS A 24 37.70 -6.28 0.94
C LYS A 24 38.35 -4.90 0.96
N ASP A 25 38.70 -4.36 -0.21
CA ASP A 25 39.34 -3.04 -0.30
C ASP A 25 38.44 -1.94 0.28
N TRP A 26 37.12 -2.03 0.06
CA TRP A 26 36.15 -1.11 0.67
C TRP A 26 36.07 -1.27 2.18
N VAL A 27 36.02 -2.50 2.69
CA VAL A 27 36.01 -2.77 4.13
C VAL A 27 37.28 -2.24 4.78
N ASP A 28 38.46 -2.57 4.24
CA ASP A 28 39.76 -2.13 4.75
C ASP A 28 39.85 -0.58 4.76
N ALA A 29 39.29 0.10 3.74
CA ALA A 29 39.22 1.55 3.69
C ALA A 29 38.28 2.17 4.75
N ILE A 30 37.10 1.58 4.96
CA ILE A 30 36.13 2.01 5.98
C ILE A 30 36.74 1.84 7.37
N GLU A 31 37.30 0.66 7.67
CA GLU A 31 37.89 0.37 8.98
C GLU A 31 39.09 1.27 9.28
N LYS A 32 39.91 1.59 8.27
CA LYS A 32 40.95 2.61 8.39
C LYS A 32 40.38 3.98 8.76
N PHE A 33 39.29 4.41 8.13
CA PHE A 33 38.60 5.67 8.46
C PHE A 33 38.01 5.64 9.89
N LEU A 34 37.51 4.48 10.32
CA LEU A 34 37.01 4.24 11.67
C LEU A 34 38.12 4.03 12.72
N LYS A 35 39.39 4.27 12.35
CA LYS A 35 40.58 4.10 13.22
C LYS A 35 40.71 2.68 13.76
N GLY A 36 40.43 1.68 12.92
CA GLY A 36 40.56 0.26 13.23
C GLY A 36 39.33 -0.37 13.89
N LYS A 37 38.23 0.36 14.07
CA LYS A 37 36.95 -0.27 14.47
C LYS A 37 36.38 -1.07 13.29
N PRO A 38 35.78 -2.25 13.54
CA PRO A 38 35.23 -3.10 12.49
C PRO A 38 34.07 -2.41 11.79
N VAL A 39 33.89 -2.67 10.49
CA VAL A 39 32.77 -2.10 9.71
C VAL A 39 31.40 -2.46 10.31
N ASP A 40 31.29 -3.66 10.90
CA ASP A 40 30.06 -4.14 11.54
C ASP A 40 29.64 -3.32 12.76
N SER A 41 30.52 -2.47 13.30
CA SER A 41 30.15 -1.51 14.36
C SER A 41 29.20 -0.41 13.86
N LEU A 42 29.04 -0.26 12.54
CA LEU A 42 28.10 0.63 11.90
C LEU A 42 26.80 -0.08 11.50
N ASN A 43 26.65 -1.36 11.82
CA ASN A 43 25.43 -2.08 11.52
C ASN A 43 24.24 -1.43 12.21
N TRP A 44 23.12 -1.34 11.49
CA TRP A 44 21.90 -0.74 11.99
C TRP A 44 20.88 -1.82 12.28
N GLU A 45 20.37 -1.86 13.51
CA GLU A 45 19.24 -2.69 13.90
C GLU A 45 17.95 -1.97 13.53
N ILE A 46 17.20 -2.57 12.61
CA ILE A 46 15.92 -2.03 12.14
C ILE A 46 14.80 -2.40 13.12
N GLU A 47 14.84 -3.63 13.62
CA GLU A 47 13.98 -4.18 14.65
C GLU A 47 14.70 -5.37 15.30
N GLU A 48 14.20 -5.85 16.43
CA GLU A 48 14.86 -6.89 17.25
C GLU A 48 15.30 -8.10 16.41
N GLY A 49 16.60 -8.29 16.24
CA GLY A 49 17.16 -9.41 15.48
C GLY A 49 17.11 -9.27 13.95
N LEU A 50 16.81 -8.09 13.42
CA LEU A 50 16.99 -7.74 12.00
C LEU A 50 18.03 -6.62 11.88
N ILE A 51 19.27 -7.02 11.58
CA ILE A 51 20.44 -6.15 11.51
C ILE A 51 20.89 -6.02 10.07
N MET A 52 21.18 -4.79 9.65
CA MET A 52 21.62 -4.47 8.29
C MET A 52 23.01 -3.85 8.28
N SER A 53 23.83 -4.29 7.33
CA SER A 53 25.14 -3.70 7.07
C SER A 53 25.01 -2.34 6.38
N PRO A 54 25.88 -1.36 6.63
CA PRO A 54 25.90 -0.12 5.84
C PRO A 54 26.41 -0.33 4.40
N LEU A 55 27.06 -1.47 4.11
CA LEU A 55 27.68 -1.75 2.82
C LEU A 55 26.93 -2.86 2.07
N HIS A 56 26.24 -2.47 0.99
CA HIS A 56 25.56 -3.40 0.09
C HIS A 56 26.21 -3.42 -1.28
N ARG A 57 26.58 -4.61 -1.74
CA ARG A 57 27.24 -4.83 -3.03
C ARG A 57 26.63 -6.02 -3.74
N LYS A 58 26.98 -6.19 -5.01
CA LYS A 58 26.54 -7.32 -5.83
C LYS A 58 26.83 -8.66 -5.16
N GLU A 59 28.01 -8.79 -4.54
CA GLU A 59 28.44 -10.02 -3.89
C GLU A 59 27.68 -10.32 -2.58
N THR A 60 27.09 -9.29 -1.96
CA THR A 60 26.28 -9.44 -0.73
C THR A 60 24.78 -9.50 -1.00
N THR A 61 24.34 -9.22 -2.23
CA THR A 61 22.95 -9.41 -2.63
C THR A 61 22.65 -10.87 -2.90
N THR A 62 21.91 -11.50 -1.98
CA THR A 62 21.60 -12.95 -2.01
C THR A 62 20.20 -13.27 -2.53
N SER A 63 19.39 -12.26 -2.86
CA SER A 63 18.03 -12.48 -3.34
C SER A 63 18.05 -13.11 -4.73
N GLN A 64 17.44 -14.29 -4.86
CA GLN A 64 17.21 -14.93 -6.16
C GLN A 64 16.08 -14.24 -6.94
N TYR A 65 15.21 -13.53 -6.22
CA TYR A 65 14.09 -12.77 -6.77
C TYR A 65 14.45 -11.29 -6.72
N ILE A 66 14.71 -10.69 -7.88
CA ILE A 66 14.97 -9.26 -8.01
C ILE A 66 13.66 -8.56 -8.33
N GLY A 67 13.41 -7.44 -7.66
CA GLY A 67 12.21 -6.65 -7.89
C GLY A 67 11.03 -7.02 -6.99
N SER A 68 9.92 -6.32 -7.20
CA SER A 68 8.63 -6.59 -6.60
C SER A 68 7.66 -7.17 -7.64
N PRO A 69 6.86 -8.19 -7.29
CA PRO A 69 5.82 -8.68 -8.19
C PRO A 69 4.83 -7.57 -8.56
N ASN A 70 4.57 -7.39 -9.86
CA ASN A 70 3.54 -6.49 -10.40
C ASN A 70 2.86 -7.17 -11.60
N LEU A 71 1.53 -7.24 -11.56
CA LEU A 71 0.70 -7.86 -12.61
C LEU A 71 -0.06 -6.86 -13.47
N SER A 72 -0.20 -5.60 -13.03
CA SER A 72 -1.02 -4.60 -13.69
C SER A 72 -0.33 -3.96 -14.91
N GLY A 73 0.99 -4.16 -15.06
CA GLY A 73 1.77 -3.62 -16.17
C GLY A 73 1.87 -2.09 -16.15
N ASN A 74 1.41 -1.42 -15.09
CA ASN A 74 1.56 0.00 -14.87
C ASN A 74 1.84 0.29 -13.38
N ASN A 75 2.37 1.48 -13.09
CA ASN A 75 2.67 1.92 -11.72
C ASN A 75 1.81 3.13 -11.32
N ASN A 76 0.62 3.26 -11.90
CA ASN A 76 -0.33 4.30 -11.49
C ASN A 76 -0.97 3.90 -10.17
N TRP A 77 -1.23 4.91 -9.33
CA TRP A 77 -2.03 4.75 -8.12
C TRP A 77 -3.21 5.71 -8.14
N SER A 78 -4.26 5.36 -7.40
CA SER A 78 -5.41 6.22 -7.19
C SER A 78 -5.08 7.28 -6.13
N ILE A 79 -5.41 8.52 -6.43
CA ILE A 79 -5.22 9.68 -5.56
C ILE A 79 -6.43 9.78 -4.64
N CYS A 80 -6.23 9.40 -3.39
CA CYS A 80 -7.30 9.29 -2.40
C CYS A 80 -7.37 10.50 -1.47
N GLU A 81 -8.60 10.94 -1.18
CA GLU A 81 -8.92 11.90 -0.12
C GLU A 81 -9.98 11.33 0.82
N ALA A 82 -9.91 11.67 2.11
CA ALA A 82 -10.85 11.17 3.12
C ALA A 82 -11.81 12.26 3.61
N PHE A 83 -13.02 11.86 4.00
CA PHE A 83 -14.07 12.73 4.51
C PHE A 83 -14.70 12.10 5.76
N ILE A 84 -15.01 12.93 6.76
CA ILE A 84 -15.68 12.48 7.99
C ILE A 84 -17.14 12.89 7.91
N ILE A 85 -18.01 11.94 8.23
CA ILE A 85 -19.45 12.14 8.27
C ILE A 85 -19.93 11.77 9.67
N ASN A 86 -20.33 12.77 10.46
CA ASN A 86 -20.73 12.55 11.85
C ASN A 86 -22.21 12.23 11.99
N LYS A 87 -23.03 12.72 11.05
CA LYS A 87 -24.49 12.61 11.06
C LYS A 87 -25.05 12.88 9.66
N ALA A 88 -26.31 12.52 9.43
CA ALA A 88 -26.97 12.63 8.13
C ALA A 88 -26.99 14.07 7.58
N GLU A 89 -27.07 15.08 8.45
CA GLU A 89 -27.08 16.50 8.04
C GLU A 89 -25.76 16.96 7.44
N ASP A 90 -24.66 16.23 7.68
CA ASP A 90 -23.36 16.53 7.09
C ASP A 90 -23.31 16.13 5.60
N CYS A 91 -24.17 15.20 5.15
CA CYS A 91 -24.08 14.58 3.81
C CYS A 91 -24.07 15.59 2.67
N THR A 92 -24.96 16.59 2.66
CA THR A 92 -25.03 17.59 1.59
C THR A 92 -23.76 18.44 1.53
N LYS A 93 -23.24 18.85 2.70
CA LYS A 93 -22.01 19.63 2.78
C LYS A 93 -20.82 18.79 2.34
N THR A 94 -20.75 17.53 2.78
CA THR A 94 -19.67 16.61 2.42
C THR A 94 -19.70 16.25 0.93
N ASN A 95 -20.88 16.09 0.32
CA ASN A 95 -20.99 15.91 -1.14
C ASN A 95 -20.35 17.06 -1.91
N ALA A 96 -20.61 18.32 -1.51
CA ALA A 96 -19.97 19.47 -2.16
C ALA A 96 -18.44 19.42 -2.05
N GLN A 97 -17.90 18.98 -0.90
CA GLN A 97 -16.46 18.80 -0.71
C GLN A 97 -15.89 17.65 -1.55
N ILE A 98 -16.65 16.55 -1.69
CA ILE A 98 -16.30 15.42 -2.55
C ILE A 98 -16.21 15.88 -4.01
N LEU A 99 -17.23 16.56 -4.53
CA LEU A 99 -17.25 17.04 -5.91
C LEU A 99 -16.11 18.03 -6.18
N GLU A 100 -15.79 18.88 -5.20
CA GLU A 100 -14.63 19.76 -5.27
C GLU A 100 -13.31 18.96 -5.37
N ALA A 101 -13.11 17.96 -4.51
CA ALA A 101 -11.92 17.10 -4.54
C ALA A 101 -11.77 16.36 -5.88
N LEU A 102 -12.85 15.77 -6.39
CA LEU A 102 -12.87 15.08 -7.69
C LEU A 102 -12.54 16.04 -8.84
N SER A 103 -13.14 17.24 -8.85
CA SER A 103 -12.84 18.27 -9.85
C SER A 103 -11.37 18.75 -9.83
N LYS A 104 -10.68 18.54 -8.71
CA LYS A 104 -9.28 18.93 -8.49
C LYS A 104 -8.28 17.78 -8.65
N GLY A 105 -8.75 16.62 -9.14
CA GLY A 105 -7.89 15.51 -9.58
C GLY A 105 -7.85 14.29 -8.67
N SER A 106 -8.63 14.26 -7.58
CA SER A 106 -8.81 13.02 -6.81
C SER A 106 -9.66 12.02 -7.58
N ASN A 107 -9.35 10.73 -7.46
CA ASN A 107 -10.08 9.64 -8.11
C ASN A 107 -10.35 8.44 -7.18
N ALA A 108 -10.03 8.59 -5.89
CA ALA A 108 -10.45 7.70 -4.83
C ALA A 108 -10.93 8.52 -3.61
N LEU A 109 -11.90 7.97 -2.87
CA LEU A 109 -12.51 8.62 -1.73
C LEU A 109 -12.57 7.65 -0.55
N ILE A 110 -12.21 8.11 0.64
CA ILE A 110 -12.51 7.43 1.90
C ILE A 110 -13.67 8.14 2.58
N LEU A 111 -14.77 7.44 2.83
CA LEU A 111 -15.92 7.94 3.56
C LEU A 111 -15.92 7.33 4.97
N ASN A 112 -15.57 8.15 5.96
CA ASN A 112 -15.42 7.75 7.35
C ASN A 112 -16.67 8.12 8.16
N PHE A 113 -17.45 7.11 8.53
CA PHE A 113 -18.73 7.26 9.20
C PHE A 113 -18.62 7.07 10.72
N ASN A 114 -18.99 8.12 11.47
CA ASN A 114 -19.17 8.04 12.94
C ASN A 114 -20.61 7.70 13.35
N TYR A 115 -21.50 7.49 12.38
CA TYR A 115 -22.89 7.04 12.59
C TYR A 115 -23.26 6.02 11.51
N PHE A 116 -24.30 5.21 11.74
CA PHE A 116 -24.71 4.19 10.77
C PHE A 116 -25.55 4.82 9.64
N PRO A 117 -25.05 4.84 8.38
CA PRO A 117 -25.74 5.54 7.30
C PRO A 117 -26.95 4.76 6.77
N LYS A 118 -27.94 5.50 6.29
CA LYS A 118 -29.06 4.98 5.50
C LYS A 118 -28.77 5.12 4.01
N VAL A 119 -29.57 4.44 3.18
CA VAL A 119 -29.44 4.52 1.70
C VAL A 119 -29.54 5.97 1.23
N VAL A 120 -30.51 6.73 1.73
CA VAL A 120 -30.68 8.15 1.40
C VAL A 120 -29.45 9.00 1.73
N ASP A 121 -28.72 8.67 2.80
CA ASP A 121 -27.50 9.39 3.17
C ASP A 121 -26.39 9.14 2.14
N LEU A 122 -26.26 7.90 1.67
CA LEU A 122 -25.30 7.51 0.64
C LEU A 122 -25.68 8.11 -0.73
N GLU A 123 -26.97 8.16 -1.06
CA GLU A 123 -27.45 8.79 -2.30
C GLU A 123 -27.16 10.30 -2.32
N ILE A 124 -27.34 11.00 -1.19
CA ILE A 124 -26.97 12.42 -1.06
C ILE A 124 -25.45 12.58 -1.16
N LEU A 125 -24.66 11.75 -0.44
CA LEU A 125 -23.21 11.83 -0.44
C LEU A 125 -22.60 11.58 -1.83
N LEU A 126 -23.15 10.65 -2.59
CA LEU A 126 -22.66 10.22 -3.90
C LEU A 126 -23.42 10.89 -5.06
N GLN A 127 -24.26 11.88 -4.78
CA GLN A 127 -24.98 12.61 -5.81
C GLN A 127 -23.99 13.26 -6.78
N ASN A 128 -24.16 13.02 -8.09
CA ASN A 128 -23.28 13.48 -9.17
C ASN A 128 -21.85 12.91 -9.13
N VAL A 129 -21.57 11.88 -8.32
CA VAL A 129 -20.31 11.13 -8.37
C VAL A 129 -20.44 9.99 -9.39
N LEU A 130 -19.53 9.96 -10.36
CA LEU A 130 -19.47 8.91 -11.38
C LEU A 130 -18.74 7.68 -10.81
N LEU A 131 -19.52 6.71 -10.30
CA LEU A 131 -19.01 5.54 -9.58
C LEU A 131 -18.13 4.61 -10.42
N ASP A 132 -18.29 4.64 -11.75
CA ASP A 132 -17.47 3.91 -12.71
C ASP A 132 -16.05 4.50 -12.87
N LEU A 133 -15.84 5.76 -12.46
CA LEU A 133 -14.56 6.46 -12.59
C LEU A 133 -13.86 6.71 -11.25
N VAL A 134 -14.54 6.48 -10.12
CA VAL A 134 -14.06 6.83 -8.78
C VAL A 134 -14.10 5.62 -7.86
N GLN A 135 -13.01 5.35 -7.15
CA GLN A 135 -12.97 4.31 -6.13
C GLN A 135 -13.53 4.82 -4.80
N ILE A 136 -14.46 4.09 -4.19
CA ILE A 136 -15.09 4.49 -2.92
C ILE A 136 -14.77 3.50 -1.81
N HIS A 137 -14.05 3.97 -0.79
CA HIS A 137 -13.67 3.19 0.38
C HIS A 137 -14.50 3.63 1.58
N PHE A 138 -15.24 2.71 2.18
CA PHE A 138 -16.08 2.97 3.34
C PHE A 138 -15.40 2.48 4.61
N GLN A 139 -15.34 3.31 5.64
CA GLN A 139 -14.80 2.93 6.93
C GLN A 139 -15.49 3.67 8.06
N GLY A 140 -15.15 3.31 9.29
CA GLY A 140 -15.67 3.96 10.48
C GLY A 140 -16.22 2.96 11.49
N THR A 141 -16.11 3.30 12.77
CA THR A 141 -16.49 2.42 13.88
C THR A 141 -17.97 2.04 13.84
N ALA A 142 -18.83 2.92 13.33
CA ALA A 142 -20.25 2.64 13.16
C ALA A 142 -20.51 1.46 12.22
N LEU A 143 -19.73 1.31 11.15
CA LEU A 143 -19.90 0.24 10.17
C LEU A 143 -19.56 -1.13 10.77
N ALA A 144 -18.49 -1.17 11.57
CA ALA A 144 -18.03 -2.38 12.26
C ALA A 144 -19.04 -2.91 13.29
N THR A 145 -20.02 -2.09 13.73
CA THR A 145 -21.05 -2.55 14.67
C THR A 145 -22.09 -3.45 14.03
N ASN A 146 -22.39 -3.27 12.73
CA ASN A 146 -23.31 -4.12 11.99
C ASN A 146 -22.91 -4.22 10.51
N PRO A 147 -21.84 -4.99 10.19
CA PRO A 147 -21.31 -5.10 8.85
C PRO A 147 -22.32 -5.55 7.79
N LYS A 148 -23.14 -6.57 8.10
CA LYS A 148 -24.14 -7.13 7.17
C LYS A 148 -25.18 -6.09 6.77
N ALA A 149 -25.70 -5.35 7.74
CA ALA A 149 -26.66 -4.29 7.46
C ALA A 149 -26.04 -3.19 6.59
N PHE A 150 -24.75 -2.89 6.77
CA PHE A 150 -24.08 -1.87 5.97
C PHE A 150 -23.91 -2.32 4.51
N LEU A 151 -23.49 -3.58 4.30
CA LEU A 151 -23.43 -4.17 2.96
C LEU A 151 -24.81 -4.16 2.27
N GLN A 152 -25.88 -4.46 3.00
CA GLN A 152 -27.25 -4.38 2.50
C GLN A 152 -27.67 -2.95 2.16
N THR A 153 -27.21 -1.94 2.91
CA THR A 153 -27.43 -0.52 2.58
C THR A 153 -26.72 -0.14 1.29
N ILE A 154 -25.45 -0.54 1.11
CA ILE A 154 -24.71 -0.27 -0.14
C ILE A 154 -25.38 -0.94 -1.34
N ALA A 155 -25.82 -2.20 -1.20
CA ALA A 155 -26.47 -2.96 -2.26
C ALA A 155 -27.79 -2.33 -2.79
N GLN A 156 -28.38 -1.40 -2.05
CA GLN A 156 -29.59 -0.68 -2.45
C GLN A 156 -29.31 0.58 -3.29
N LEU A 157 -28.05 0.96 -3.48
CA LEU A 157 -27.70 2.10 -4.33
C LEU A 157 -28.08 1.84 -5.79
N SER A 158 -28.65 2.85 -6.44
CA SER A 158 -29.19 2.73 -7.81
C SER A 158 -28.13 2.35 -8.85
N ASN A 159 -26.87 2.74 -8.63
CA ASN A 159 -25.73 2.47 -9.53
C ASN A 159 -24.69 1.52 -8.89
N VAL A 160 -25.12 0.63 -7.99
CA VAL A 160 -24.19 -0.22 -7.23
C VAL A 160 -23.36 -1.15 -8.10
N GLN A 161 -23.85 -1.52 -9.29
CA GLN A 161 -23.14 -2.44 -10.20
C GLN A 161 -21.82 -1.88 -10.73
N THR A 162 -21.65 -0.55 -10.75
CA THR A 162 -20.40 0.10 -11.16
C THR A 162 -19.54 0.48 -9.95
N LEU A 163 -19.98 0.21 -8.72
CA LEU A 163 -19.25 0.57 -7.52
C LEU A 163 -17.96 -0.24 -7.42
N ASN A 164 -16.83 0.42 -7.62
CA ASN A 164 -15.51 -0.10 -7.33
C ASN A 164 -15.00 0.52 -6.03
N GLY A 165 -14.49 -0.30 -5.13
CA GLY A 165 -14.09 0.20 -3.82
C GLY A 165 -13.83 -0.88 -2.80
N SER A 166 -13.92 -0.49 -1.54
CA SER A 166 -13.82 -1.41 -0.41
C SER A 166 -14.61 -0.95 0.80
N CYS A 167 -14.77 -1.82 1.79
CA CYS A 167 -15.16 -1.41 3.13
C CYS A 167 -14.24 -2.02 4.19
N ASP A 168 -14.07 -1.31 5.30
CA ASP A 168 -13.54 -1.87 6.53
C ASP A 168 -14.70 -2.26 7.45
N LEU A 169 -14.95 -3.56 7.54
CA LEU A 169 -15.99 -4.15 8.38
C LEU A 169 -15.49 -4.47 9.80
N GLY A 170 -14.25 -4.13 10.13
CA GLY A 170 -13.64 -4.41 11.42
C GLY A 170 -13.35 -5.90 11.63
N ASN A 171 -13.53 -6.36 12.88
CA ASN A 171 -13.28 -7.75 13.24
C ASN A 171 -14.46 -8.64 12.84
N ILE A 172 -14.24 -9.50 11.85
CA ILE A 172 -15.24 -10.43 11.31
C ILE A 172 -15.01 -11.82 11.93
N THR A 173 -16.04 -12.43 12.50
CA THR A 173 -15.99 -13.84 12.95
C THR A 173 -15.99 -14.79 11.75
N ALA A 174 -15.50 -16.02 11.91
CA ALA A 174 -15.50 -17.02 10.83
C ALA A 174 -16.90 -17.27 10.24
N SER A 175 -17.95 -17.31 11.09
CA SER A 175 -19.32 -17.48 10.61
C SER A 175 -19.84 -16.27 9.83
N ALA A 176 -19.52 -15.06 10.27
CA ALA A 176 -19.91 -13.84 9.56
C ALA A 176 -19.12 -13.63 8.26
N LEU A 177 -17.88 -14.16 8.19
CA LEU A 177 -17.01 -14.04 7.02
C LEU A 177 -17.65 -14.63 5.77
N VAL A 178 -18.13 -15.88 5.85
CA VAL A 178 -18.77 -16.57 4.72
C VAL A 178 -20.01 -15.81 4.27
N ASP A 179 -20.88 -15.46 5.22
CA ASP A 179 -22.11 -14.70 4.98
C ASP A 179 -21.86 -13.36 4.27
N HIS A 180 -20.87 -12.58 4.74
CA HIS A 180 -20.54 -11.29 4.15
C HIS A 180 -19.89 -11.45 2.77
N PHE A 181 -19.01 -12.42 2.62
CA PHE A 181 -18.33 -12.70 1.36
C PHE A 181 -19.33 -13.10 0.28
N ASP A 182 -20.22 -14.05 0.57
CA ASP A 182 -21.23 -14.51 -0.39
C ASP A 182 -22.21 -13.42 -0.78
N PHE A 183 -22.59 -12.58 0.20
CA PHE A 183 -23.41 -11.41 -0.07
C PHE A 183 -22.72 -10.46 -1.06
N CYS A 184 -21.43 -10.17 -0.85
CA CYS A 184 -20.68 -9.30 -1.75
C CYS A 184 -20.44 -9.96 -3.11
N LEU A 185 -20.11 -11.25 -3.15
CA LEU A 185 -19.93 -12.00 -4.39
C LEU A 185 -21.18 -11.95 -5.28
N THR A 186 -22.38 -11.98 -4.66
CA THR A 186 -23.65 -11.96 -5.37
C THR A 186 -24.10 -10.54 -5.75
N ASN A 187 -23.97 -9.58 -4.83
CA ASN A 187 -24.61 -8.27 -4.97
C ASN A 187 -23.63 -7.13 -5.29
N LEU A 188 -22.33 -7.31 -5.00
CA LEU A 188 -21.28 -6.29 -5.07
C LEU A 188 -19.98 -6.88 -5.69
N PRO A 189 -20.02 -7.40 -6.93
CA PRO A 189 -18.95 -8.26 -7.47
C PRO A 189 -17.59 -7.56 -7.67
N THR A 190 -17.56 -6.23 -7.70
CA THR A 190 -16.36 -5.40 -7.86
C THR A 190 -15.91 -4.73 -6.56
N PHE A 191 -16.56 -5.04 -5.43
CA PHE A 191 -16.39 -4.35 -4.16
C PHE A 191 -15.67 -5.23 -3.13
N ARG A 192 -14.59 -4.72 -2.56
CA ARG A 192 -13.73 -5.48 -1.64
C ARG A 192 -14.22 -5.39 -0.21
N CYS A 193 -14.73 -6.48 0.34
CA CYS A 193 -15.27 -6.53 1.70
C CYS A 193 -14.29 -7.10 2.74
N LEU A 194 -13.13 -7.59 2.30
CA LEU A 194 -12.13 -8.21 3.17
C LEU A 194 -10.96 -7.24 3.34
N ASN A 195 -10.94 -6.48 4.43
CA ASN A 195 -9.86 -5.52 4.73
C ASN A 195 -8.94 -6.04 5.83
N ILE A 196 -7.63 -6.00 5.59
CA ILE A 196 -6.59 -6.30 6.58
C ILE A 196 -5.64 -5.12 6.68
N SER A 197 -5.71 -4.41 7.81
CA SER A 197 -4.80 -3.29 8.09
C SER A 197 -3.47 -3.80 8.64
N ILE A 198 -2.38 -3.27 8.12
CA ILE A 198 -1.00 -3.52 8.51
C ILE A 198 -0.54 -2.26 9.25
N ALA A 199 -0.38 -2.37 10.56
CA ALA A 199 -0.23 -1.22 11.45
C ALA A 199 1.09 -0.47 11.28
N ASP A 200 2.15 -1.19 10.92
CA ASP A 200 3.51 -0.69 10.70
C ASP A 200 4.29 -1.63 9.76
N SER A 201 5.51 -1.23 9.41
CA SER A 201 6.40 -1.98 8.51
C SER A 201 7.27 -3.03 9.23
N LEU A 202 6.93 -3.40 10.47
CA LEU A 202 7.63 -4.44 11.23
C LEU A 202 7.25 -5.84 10.75
N THR A 203 8.15 -6.81 10.89
CA THR A 203 7.90 -8.17 10.35
C THR A 203 6.74 -8.87 11.06
N THR A 204 6.47 -8.52 12.32
CA THR A 204 5.34 -9.03 13.10
C THR A 204 4.00 -8.60 12.51
N SER A 205 3.87 -7.35 12.07
CA SER A 205 2.68 -6.82 11.39
C SER A 205 2.48 -7.47 10.02
N LEU A 206 3.57 -7.65 9.25
CA LEU A 206 3.50 -8.36 7.98
C LEU A 206 3.08 -9.83 8.16
N SER A 207 3.66 -10.51 9.14
CA SER A 207 3.33 -11.89 9.50
C SER A 207 1.87 -12.04 9.92
N ALA A 208 1.40 -11.19 10.84
CA ALA A 208 0.02 -11.22 11.33
C ALA A 208 -1.01 -10.98 10.21
N ALA A 209 -0.69 -10.12 9.25
CA ALA A 209 -1.57 -9.86 8.12
C ALA A 209 -1.66 -11.04 7.14
N ILE A 210 -0.53 -11.71 6.83
CA ILE A 210 -0.53 -12.93 6.03
C ILE A 210 -1.26 -14.08 6.76
N PHE A 211 -1.03 -14.22 8.06
CA PHE A 211 -1.73 -15.21 8.89
C PHE A 211 -3.25 -15.01 8.88
N LYS A 212 -3.71 -13.78 9.09
CA LYS A 212 -5.15 -13.48 9.03
C LYS A 212 -5.72 -13.77 7.64
N ALA A 213 -4.98 -13.49 6.58
CA ALA A 213 -5.40 -13.79 5.22
C ALA A 213 -5.48 -15.29 4.95
N SER A 214 -4.51 -16.09 5.43
CA SER A 214 -4.54 -17.55 5.29
C SER A 214 -5.74 -18.16 6.02
N GLN A 215 -6.04 -17.68 7.23
CA GLN A 215 -7.24 -18.10 7.97
C GLN A 215 -8.54 -17.81 7.20
N TRP A 216 -8.64 -16.63 6.57
CA TRP A 216 -9.80 -16.29 5.75
C TRP A 216 -9.88 -17.13 4.48
N ILE A 217 -8.74 -17.42 3.86
CA ILE A 217 -8.66 -18.32 2.70
C ILE A 217 -9.14 -19.72 3.10
N ASP A 218 -8.65 -20.29 4.19
CA ASP A 218 -9.04 -21.63 4.65
C ASP A 218 -10.55 -21.70 4.88
N VAL A 219 -11.11 -20.77 5.67
CA VAL A 219 -12.55 -20.74 5.96
C VAL A 219 -13.40 -20.64 4.68
N LEU A 220 -13.01 -19.80 3.71
CA LEU A 220 -13.79 -19.60 2.48
C LEU A 220 -13.60 -20.75 1.47
N THR A 221 -12.40 -21.32 1.39
CA THR A 221 -12.11 -22.47 0.51
C THR A 221 -12.75 -23.76 1.01
N GLU A 222 -12.89 -23.96 2.33
CA GLU A 222 -13.69 -25.05 2.92
C GLU A 222 -15.16 -24.98 2.50
N GLN A 223 -15.67 -23.77 2.24
CA GLN A 223 -17.00 -23.57 1.69
C GLN A 223 -17.01 -23.72 0.15
N GLY A 224 -15.88 -23.89 -0.52
CA GLY A 224 -15.79 -24.09 -1.97
C GLY A 224 -15.64 -22.81 -2.80
N ARG A 225 -15.19 -21.70 -2.19
CA ARG A 225 -14.85 -20.47 -2.90
C ARG A 225 -13.41 -20.58 -3.41
N SER A 226 -13.14 -20.12 -4.63
CA SER A 226 -11.78 -20.16 -5.19
C SER A 226 -10.89 -19.08 -4.57
N ILE A 227 -9.57 -19.33 -4.50
CA ILE A 227 -8.61 -18.34 -3.99
C ILE A 227 -8.55 -17.11 -4.90
N GLU A 228 -8.75 -17.28 -6.21
CA GLU A 228 -8.88 -16.17 -7.15
C GLU A 228 -10.05 -15.25 -6.80
N GLN A 229 -11.22 -15.81 -6.48
CA GLN A 229 -12.36 -15.03 -6.01
C GLN A 229 -12.00 -14.31 -4.70
N ILE A 230 -11.47 -15.02 -3.71
CA ILE A 230 -11.15 -14.44 -2.40
C ILE A 230 -10.16 -13.27 -2.54
N THR A 231 -9.14 -13.44 -3.37
CA THR A 231 -8.10 -12.42 -3.65
C THR A 231 -8.71 -11.14 -4.23
N ASN A 232 -9.69 -11.25 -5.12
CA ASN A 232 -10.34 -10.08 -5.74
C ASN A 232 -11.17 -9.24 -4.74
N PHE A 233 -11.58 -9.83 -3.62
CA PHE A 233 -12.32 -9.14 -2.55
C PHE A 233 -11.42 -8.69 -1.39
N LEU A 234 -10.12 -9.01 -1.44
CA LEU A 234 -9.12 -8.65 -0.44
C LEU A 234 -8.50 -7.28 -0.71
N ARG A 235 -8.36 -6.51 0.37
CA ARG A 235 -7.58 -5.29 0.46
C ARG A 235 -6.63 -5.37 1.65
N PHE A 236 -5.38 -5.00 1.42
CA PHE A 236 -4.40 -4.75 2.48
C PHE A 236 -4.15 -3.25 2.57
N GLU A 237 -4.21 -2.71 3.79
CA GLU A 237 -3.97 -1.29 4.06
C GLU A 237 -2.69 -1.11 4.88
N PHE A 238 -1.66 -0.51 4.28
CA PHE A 238 -0.40 -0.19 4.94
C PHE A 238 -0.45 1.21 5.56
N ASN A 239 -0.12 1.30 6.84
CA ASN A 239 0.25 2.58 7.44
C ASN A 239 1.74 2.83 7.17
N VAL A 240 2.03 3.95 6.52
CA VAL A 240 3.40 4.26 6.07
C VAL A 240 4.05 5.26 7.01
N GLY A 241 5.10 4.81 7.68
CA GLY A 241 5.89 5.57 8.66
C GLY A 241 7.08 6.32 8.07
N GLU A 242 7.97 6.79 8.94
CA GLU A 242 9.07 7.71 8.53
C GLU A 242 10.32 6.99 8.01
N HIS A 243 10.42 5.68 8.19
CA HIS A 243 11.59 4.90 7.78
C HIS A 243 11.56 4.58 6.28
N TYR A 244 11.76 5.61 5.45
CA TYR A 244 11.59 5.59 3.99
C TYR A 244 11.92 4.26 3.27
N PHE A 245 13.13 3.72 3.47
CA PHE A 245 13.53 2.47 2.81
C PHE A 245 12.89 1.22 3.41
N VAL A 246 12.62 1.21 4.72
CA VAL A 246 11.93 0.11 5.41
C VAL A 246 10.49 0.04 4.93
N GLU A 247 9.80 1.18 4.85
CA GLU A 247 8.42 1.25 4.35
C GLU A 247 8.30 0.71 2.92
N LEU A 248 9.16 1.20 2.03
CA LEU A 248 9.23 0.75 0.64
C LEU A 248 9.51 -0.76 0.57
N ALA A 249 10.52 -1.23 1.31
CA ALA A 249 10.91 -2.63 1.31
C ALA A 249 9.85 -3.54 1.94
N ALA A 250 9.10 -3.08 2.94
CA ALA A 250 8.03 -3.84 3.60
C ALA A 250 6.85 -4.08 2.65
N ILE A 251 6.44 -3.09 1.85
CA ILE A 251 5.41 -3.27 0.82
C ILE A 251 5.87 -4.29 -0.22
N ARG A 252 7.14 -4.19 -0.69
CA ARG A 252 7.72 -5.16 -1.62
C ARG A 252 7.81 -6.55 -1.00
N ALA A 253 8.18 -6.64 0.26
CA ALA A 253 8.34 -7.88 1.01
C ALA A 253 6.99 -8.58 1.20
N PHE A 254 5.94 -7.83 1.51
CA PHE A 254 4.59 -8.35 1.67
C PHE A 254 4.04 -8.97 0.39
N LYS A 255 4.27 -8.33 -0.76
CA LYS A 255 3.93 -8.93 -2.06
C LYS A 255 4.65 -10.26 -2.27
N ARG A 256 5.93 -10.39 -1.87
CA ARG A 256 6.64 -11.69 -1.94
C ARG A 256 6.03 -12.73 -0.98
N LEU A 257 5.64 -12.33 0.23
CA LEU A 257 4.95 -13.21 1.18
C LEU A 257 3.62 -13.71 0.62
N TRP A 258 2.85 -12.83 -0.04
CA TRP A 258 1.59 -13.20 -0.69
C TRP A 258 1.80 -14.27 -1.77
N PHE A 259 2.81 -14.11 -2.62
CA PHE A 259 3.14 -15.11 -3.63
C PHE A 259 3.57 -16.45 -3.01
N ALA A 260 4.40 -16.42 -1.96
CA ALA A 260 4.80 -17.62 -1.24
C ALA A 260 3.58 -18.33 -0.61
N LEU A 261 2.59 -17.57 -0.14
CA LEU A 261 1.32 -18.10 0.36
C LEU A 261 0.54 -18.80 -0.77
N LEU A 262 0.37 -18.13 -1.92
CA LEU A 262 -0.32 -18.72 -3.08
C LEU A 262 0.37 -19.99 -3.59
N GLU A 263 1.70 -20.01 -3.59
CA GLU A 263 2.50 -21.19 -3.94
C GLU A 263 2.24 -22.34 -2.96
N ALA A 264 2.18 -22.06 -1.65
CA ALA A 264 1.85 -23.06 -0.64
C ALA A 264 0.44 -23.65 -0.81
N TYR A 265 -0.52 -22.84 -1.27
CA TYR A 265 -1.86 -23.30 -1.65
C TYR A 265 -1.95 -23.94 -3.04
N ASN A 266 -0.84 -24.04 -3.78
CA ASN A 266 -0.79 -24.57 -5.15
C ASN A 266 -1.72 -23.84 -6.13
N VAL A 267 -1.87 -22.52 -5.97
CA VAL A 267 -2.72 -21.71 -6.85
C VAL A 267 -2.02 -21.57 -8.22
N PRO A 268 -2.65 -22.01 -9.33
CA PRO A 268 -2.02 -22.03 -10.64
C PRO A 268 -1.94 -20.64 -11.28
N SER A 269 -2.81 -19.72 -10.85
CA SER A 269 -2.92 -18.37 -11.39
C SER A 269 -2.27 -17.36 -10.44
N VAL A 270 -1.53 -16.43 -11.02
CA VAL A 270 -0.92 -15.35 -10.26
C VAL A 270 -1.94 -14.23 -10.12
N VAL A 271 -2.41 -14.00 -8.89
CA VAL A 271 -3.39 -12.95 -8.55
C VAL A 271 -2.87 -12.09 -7.39
N LEU A 272 -3.14 -10.79 -7.46
CA LEU A 272 -2.77 -9.85 -6.40
C LEU A 272 -4.03 -9.24 -5.77
N PRO A 273 -4.07 -9.08 -4.43
CA PRO A 273 -5.09 -8.31 -3.76
C PRO A 273 -4.85 -6.82 -4.02
N PHE A 274 -5.80 -5.98 -3.59
CA PHE A 274 -5.64 -4.54 -3.67
C PHE A 274 -4.79 -4.01 -2.52
N PHE A 275 -3.78 -3.20 -2.83
CA PHE A 275 -2.90 -2.57 -1.85
C PHE A 275 -3.21 -1.09 -1.72
N HIS A 276 -3.55 -0.67 -0.50
CA HIS A 276 -3.77 0.73 -0.15
C HIS A 276 -2.67 1.18 0.81
N ALA A 277 -2.19 2.41 0.68
CA ALA A 277 -1.28 3.03 1.64
C ALA A 277 -1.88 4.31 2.25
N THR A 278 -1.82 4.42 3.57
CA THR A 278 -2.19 5.62 4.32
C THR A 278 -0.93 6.19 4.96
N THR A 279 -0.61 7.46 4.70
CA THR A 279 0.54 8.13 5.33
C THR A 279 0.26 8.42 6.81
N LEU A 280 1.25 8.28 7.68
CA LEU A 280 1.20 8.73 9.09
C LEU A 280 1.67 10.17 9.25
N SER A 281 1.32 11.04 8.30
CA SER A 281 1.83 12.41 8.18
C SER A 281 1.02 13.43 8.98
N ASP A 282 0.55 13.04 10.16
CA ASP A 282 -0.23 13.88 11.06
C ASP A 282 0.14 13.67 12.54
N GLN A 283 1.28 13.02 12.80
CA GLN A 283 1.69 12.60 14.15
C GLN A 283 2.52 13.66 14.90
N HIS A 284 3.02 14.69 14.22
CA HIS A 284 3.81 15.75 14.84
C HIS A 284 3.01 17.02 15.06
N GLU A 285 3.35 17.78 16.11
CA GLU A 285 2.75 19.10 16.38
C GLU A 285 3.07 20.11 15.26
N ASN A 286 4.26 20.00 14.65
CA ASN A 286 4.66 20.89 13.56
C ASN A 286 4.08 20.43 12.22
N GLN A 287 3.06 21.14 11.74
CA GLN A 287 2.39 20.85 10.47
C GLN A 287 3.32 20.93 9.25
N TYR A 288 4.38 21.75 9.27
CA TYR A 288 5.34 21.78 8.16
C TYR A 288 6.21 20.52 8.12
N TRP A 289 6.54 19.96 9.29
CA TRP A 289 7.23 18.68 9.36
C TRP A 289 6.36 17.56 8.80
N ASN A 290 5.09 17.54 9.18
CA ASN A 290 4.08 16.63 8.63
C ASN A 290 3.98 16.72 7.09
N MET A 291 4.11 17.90 6.48
CA MET A 291 4.13 18.02 5.01
C MET A 291 5.38 17.39 4.37
N ILE A 292 6.54 17.51 5.03
CA ILE A 292 7.79 16.89 4.57
C ILE A 292 7.67 15.36 4.66
N THR A 293 7.23 14.85 5.81
CA THR A 293 7.09 13.40 6.04
C THR A 293 6.01 12.79 5.16
N ALA A 294 4.92 13.51 4.87
CA ALA A 294 3.92 13.10 3.88
C ALA A 294 4.54 12.79 2.51
N THR A 295 5.50 13.60 2.08
CA THR A 295 6.15 13.46 0.78
C THR A 295 7.01 12.18 0.74
N THR A 296 7.82 11.95 1.77
CA THR A 296 8.67 10.75 1.84
C THR A 296 7.84 9.48 2.02
N GLN A 297 6.79 9.51 2.84
CA GLN A 297 5.86 8.41 3.04
C GLN A 297 5.14 8.03 1.74
N ALA A 298 4.57 9.02 1.04
CA ALA A 298 3.89 8.78 -0.24
C ALA A 298 4.85 8.28 -1.33
N MET A 299 6.08 8.79 -1.36
CA MET A 299 7.10 8.32 -2.30
C MET A 299 7.49 6.85 -2.03
N ALA A 300 7.67 6.46 -0.77
CA ALA A 300 7.94 5.06 -0.40
C ALA A 300 6.79 4.14 -0.84
N ALA A 301 5.54 4.55 -0.60
CA ALA A 301 4.35 3.81 -1.02
C ALA A 301 4.25 3.66 -2.55
N ALA A 302 4.49 4.75 -3.29
CA ALA A 302 4.45 4.77 -4.75
C ALA A 302 5.54 3.86 -5.37
N ILE A 303 6.75 3.86 -4.81
CA ILE A 303 7.84 2.99 -5.28
C ILE A 303 7.60 1.54 -4.87
N GLY A 304 7.01 1.29 -3.70
CA GLY A 304 6.52 -0.04 -3.30
C GLY A 304 5.40 -0.57 -4.21
N GLY A 305 4.78 0.31 -5.00
CA GLY A 305 3.81 -0.03 -6.04
C GLY A 305 2.42 -0.37 -5.50
N VAL A 306 1.90 0.43 -4.56
CA VAL A 306 0.51 0.29 -4.10
C VAL A 306 -0.49 0.81 -5.14
N ASP A 307 -1.75 0.35 -5.07
CA ASP A 307 -2.80 0.70 -6.03
C ASP A 307 -3.50 2.02 -5.69
N CYS A 308 -3.44 2.45 -4.44
CA CYS A 308 -4.11 3.65 -3.93
C CYS A 308 -3.33 4.26 -2.77
N ILE A 309 -3.19 5.59 -2.76
CA ILE A 309 -2.49 6.33 -1.71
C ILE A 309 -3.45 7.37 -1.13
N TYR A 310 -3.63 7.32 0.18
CA TYR A 310 -4.23 8.40 0.95
C TYR A 310 -3.15 9.12 1.77
N ILE A 311 -2.96 10.41 1.48
CA ILE A 311 -2.11 11.28 2.29
C ILE A 311 -2.96 11.97 3.35
N ARG A 312 -2.67 11.74 4.63
CA ARG A 312 -3.34 12.46 5.73
C ARG A 312 -3.01 13.95 5.66
N PRO A 313 -4.00 14.85 5.80
CA PRO A 313 -3.76 16.27 5.94
C PRO A 313 -2.80 16.54 7.11
N CYS A 314 -1.87 17.48 6.94
CA CYS A 314 -0.80 17.75 7.91
C CYS A 314 -1.31 18.27 9.27
N ASN A 315 -2.58 18.65 9.36
CA ASN A 315 -3.27 19.08 10.56
C ASN A 315 -4.33 18.08 11.04
N THR A 316 -4.21 16.79 10.68
CA THR A 316 -5.19 15.71 10.90
C THR A 316 -6.45 15.83 10.03
N LEU A 317 -7.14 14.71 9.83
CA LEU A 317 -8.39 14.68 9.07
C LEU A 317 -9.51 15.51 9.71
N ASN A 318 -9.58 15.56 11.05
CA ASN A 318 -10.64 16.26 11.78
C ASN A 318 -10.54 17.79 11.65
N GLN A 319 -9.33 18.32 11.49
CA GLN A 319 -9.10 19.77 11.37
C GLN A 319 -8.80 20.18 9.91
N ALA A 320 -8.87 19.24 8.98
CA ALA A 320 -8.49 19.46 7.59
C ALA A 320 -9.35 20.52 6.90
N ASP A 321 -8.71 21.55 6.37
CA ASP A 321 -9.32 22.62 5.60
C ASP A 321 -9.02 22.48 4.09
N SER A 322 -9.46 23.43 3.28
CA SER A 322 -9.24 23.40 1.83
C SER A 322 -7.75 23.49 1.46
N PHE A 323 -6.91 24.11 2.30
CA PHE A 323 -5.49 24.24 2.07
C PHE A 323 -4.77 22.92 2.37
N THR A 324 -4.96 22.33 3.56
CA THR A 324 -4.24 21.11 3.94
C THR A 324 -4.66 19.89 3.10
N ARG A 325 -5.94 19.82 2.70
CA ARG A 325 -6.44 18.83 1.72
C ARG A 325 -5.79 19.00 0.35
N ARG A 326 -5.69 20.25 -0.12
CA ARG A 326 -5.02 20.55 -1.39
C ARG A 326 -3.55 20.14 -1.35
N ILE A 327 -2.83 20.39 -0.25
CA ILE A 327 -1.43 19.97 -0.12
C ILE A 327 -1.33 18.45 -0.22
N ALA A 328 -2.14 17.72 0.56
CA ALA A 328 -2.16 16.26 0.55
C ALA A 328 -2.44 15.67 -0.84
N ARG A 329 -3.42 16.22 -1.58
CA ARG A 329 -3.69 15.80 -2.97
C ARG A 329 -2.54 16.17 -3.92
N ASN A 330 -2.04 17.40 -3.84
CA ASN A 330 -1.04 17.90 -4.79
C ASN A 330 0.32 17.19 -4.67
N VAL A 331 0.72 16.75 -3.47
CA VAL A 331 1.93 15.92 -3.34
C VAL A 331 1.85 14.70 -4.26
N GLN A 332 0.69 14.03 -4.30
CA GLN A 332 0.50 12.87 -5.17
C GLN A 332 0.57 13.25 -6.66
N HIS A 333 -0.06 14.36 -7.06
CA HIS A 333 0.03 14.85 -8.43
C HIS A 333 1.45 15.20 -8.85
N VAL A 334 2.24 15.85 -7.99
CA VAL A 334 3.65 16.15 -8.24
C VAL A 334 4.43 14.85 -8.44
N LEU A 335 4.23 13.86 -7.56
CA LEU A 335 4.89 12.55 -7.68
C LEU A 335 4.54 11.82 -8.99
N GLN A 336 3.31 11.90 -9.48
CA GLN A 336 2.89 11.31 -10.76
C GLN A 336 3.31 12.11 -11.99
N SER A 337 3.13 13.43 -11.96
CA SER A 337 3.14 14.27 -13.16
C SER A 337 4.46 15.00 -13.38
N GLU A 338 5.21 15.27 -12.30
CA GLU A 338 6.46 16.02 -12.35
C GLU A 338 7.66 15.14 -11.99
N SER A 339 7.53 14.28 -10.98
CA SER A 339 8.56 13.30 -10.60
C SER A 339 8.48 11.99 -11.38
N TYR A 340 7.37 11.75 -12.10
CA TYR A 340 7.18 10.59 -12.98
C TYR A 340 7.34 9.23 -12.30
N LEU A 341 7.04 9.12 -10.99
CA LEU A 341 7.23 7.87 -10.23
C LEU A 341 6.29 6.74 -10.68
N ASN A 342 5.26 7.05 -11.46
CA ASN A 342 4.35 6.06 -12.06
C ASN A 342 4.82 5.52 -13.42
N ARG A 343 5.95 6.01 -13.98
CA ARG A 343 6.38 5.65 -15.34
C ARG A 343 7.18 4.35 -15.40
N VAL A 344 7.85 3.99 -14.32
CA VAL A 344 8.64 2.76 -14.22
C VAL A 344 8.06 1.93 -13.09
N ILE A 345 7.82 0.64 -13.38
CA ILE A 345 7.41 -0.32 -12.36
C ILE A 345 8.63 -0.66 -11.52
N ASP A 346 8.48 -0.56 -10.19
CA ASP A 346 9.52 -0.87 -9.21
C ASP A 346 10.90 -0.29 -9.57
N PRO A 347 11.06 1.05 -9.61
CA PRO A 347 12.34 1.67 -9.95
C PRO A 347 13.47 1.35 -8.94
N ALA A 348 13.13 0.78 -7.78
CA ALA A 348 14.07 0.28 -6.79
C ALA A 348 14.65 -1.11 -7.13
N SER A 349 14.14 -1.78 -8.17
CA SER A 349 14.59 -3.10 -8.58
C SER A 349 16.09 -3.12 -8.88
N GLY A 350 16.79 -4.08 -8.27
CA GLY A 350 18.24 -4.25 -8.44
C GLY A 350 19.10 -3.37 -7.55
N ALA A 351 18.52 -2.44 -6.78
CA ALA A 351 19.27 -1.71 -5.76
C ALA A 351 19.69 -2.67 -4.64
N TYR A 352 20.99 -2.94 -4.50
CA TYR A 352 21.51 -3.98 -3.59
C TYR A 352 20.99 -3.87 -2.16
N TYR A 353 20.91 -2.65 -1.62
CA TYR A 353 20.36 -2.41 -0.29
C TYR A 353 18.89 -2.78 -0.19
N ILE A 354 18.06 -2.27 -1.11
CA ILE A 354 16.61 -2.48 -1.07
C ILE A 354 16.27 -3.94 -1.32
N GLU A 355 16.97 -4.63 -2.22
CA GLU A 355 16.80 -6.08 -2.43
C GLU A 355 17.14 -6.89 -1.19
N ASN A 356 18.24 -6.56 -0.52
CA ASN A 356 18.63 -7.24 0.72
C ASN A 356 17.65 -6.97 1.86
N LEU A 357 17.21 -5.72 2.02
CA LEU A 357 16.23 -5.34 3.03
C LEU A 357 14.89 -6.03 2.80
N THR A 358 14.41 -6.03 1.55
CA THR A 358 13.17 -6.73 1.16
C THR A 358 13.28 -8.22 1.47
N LEU A 359 14.40 -8.86 1.14
CA LEU A 359 14.63 -10.28 1.44
C LEU A 359 14.67 -10.57 2.95
N ALA A 360 15.34 -9.72 3.73
CA ALA A 360 15.45 -9.89 5.18
C ALA A 360 14.07 -9.79 5.84
N LEU A 361 13.29 -8.76 5.50
CA LEU A 361 11.91 -8.60 5.97
C LEU A 361 11.03 -9.78 5.57
N SER A 362 11.07 -10.20 4.30
CA SER A 362 10.30 -11.37 3.82
C SER A 362 10.65 -12.64 4.58
N LYS A 363 11.94 -12.98 4.74
CA LYS A 363 12.34 -14.22 5.42
C LYS A 363 11.90 -14.25 6.88
N LYS A 364 12.11 -13.15 7.59
CA LYS A 364 11.77 -13.07 9.01
C LYS A 364 10.27 -13.06 9.23
N ALA A 365 9.50 -12.30 8.44
CA ALA A 365 8.04 -12.30 8.51
C ALA A 365 7.46 -13.69 8.16
N TRP A 366 7.98 -14.36 7.14
CA TRP A 366 7.56 -15.72 6.79
C TRP A 366 7.84 -16.73 7.91
N GLN A 367 9.03 -16.66 8.52
CA GLN A 367 9.38 -17.51 9.66
C GLN A 367 8.43 -17.27 10.85
N GLN A 368 8.13 -16.01 11.16
CA GLN A 368 7.15 -15.67 12.20
C GLN A 368 5.77 -16.22 11.87
N PHE A 369 5.34 -16.12 10.61
CA PHE A 369 4.06 -16.65 10.14
C PHE A 369 3.98 -18.17 10.32
N CYS A 370 5.02 -18.93 9.94
CA CYS A 370 5.05 -20.38 10.11
C CYS A 370 5.09 -20.84 11.58
N ASN A 371 5.39 -19.95 12.51
CA ASN A 371 5.44 -20.24 13.94
C ASN A 371 4.15 -19.87 14.70
N LEU A 372 3.21 -19.17 14.05
CA LEU A 372 1.87 -18.89 14.57
C LEU A 372 0.97 -20.12 14.41
#